data_AF-A0A2V0PC19-F1
#
_entry.id   AF-A0A2V0PC19-F1
#
_cell.length_a   1.000
_cell.length_b   1.000
_cell.length_c   1.000
_cell.angle_alpha   90.00
_cell.angle_beta   90.00
_cell.angle_gamma   90.00
#
_symmetry.space_group_name_H-M   'P 1'
#
loop_
_entity.id
_entity.type
_entity.pdbx_description
1 polymer ?
#
loop_
_entity_poly.entity_id
_entity_poly.type
_entity_poly.pdbx_seq_one_letter_code
_entity_poly.pdbx_strand_id
1 'polypeptide(L)'
;MQQALPPQAPPQPQAFPPSQAAAQQPQKMSAMDQLLQYKQQLETDLVRVESQIADMELKFFQADHGATASVVKGFEAHLSSKEALRKRMQRSWRPEDRWFSLSSATSPVSQEMAEQEPTEPALQGGFGKKGYPPAKGYPQKGKR
;
A
#
# COMPACT_ATOMS: atom_id res chain seq x y z
N MET A 1 10.44 71.50 73.05
CA MET A 1 10.69 70.23 72.33
C MET A 1 9.58 69.24 72.66
N GLN A 2 9.08 68.53 71.63
CA GLN A 2 8.04 67.46 71.57
C GLN A 2 6.98 67.88 70.54
N GLN A 3 7.31 67.87 69.24
CA GLN A 3 7.30 66.74 68.29
C GLN A 3 5.85 66.35 67.92
N ALA A 4 5.34 66.98 66.85
CA ALA A 4 4.04 66.67 66.25
C ALA A 4 4.21 65.51 65.24
N LEU A 5 3.44 64.44 65.40
CA LEU A 5 3.36 63.34 64.43
C LEU A 5 2.65 63.79 63.13
N PRO A 6 3.11 63.36 61.95
CA PRO A 6 2.39 63.59 60.70
C PRO A 6 1.16 62.64 60.57
N PRO A 7 0.13 63.05 59.81
CA PRO A 7 -1.10 62.27 59.63
C PRO A 7 -0.85 61.00 58.80
N GLN A 8 -1.43 59.90 59.29
CA GLN A 8 -1.41 58.58 58.66
C GLN A 8 -2.25 58.60 57.35
N ALA A 9 -1.62 58.23 56.23
CA ALA A 9 -2.31 58.08 54.94
C ALA A 9 -3.26 56.86 54.97
N PRO A 10 -4.40 56.90 54.26
CA PRO A 10 -5.34 55.79 54.21
C PRO A 10 -4.72 54.57 53.48
N PRO A 11 -5.06 53.33 53.88
CA PRO A 11 -4.56 52.13 53.23
C PRO A 11 -5.08 52.05 51.80
N GLN A 12 -4.19 51.80 50.85
CA GLN A 12 -4.56 51.58 49.45
C GLN A 12 -5.37 50.29 49.30
N PRO A 13 -6.38 50.26 48.39
CA PRO A 13 -7.10 49.03 48.10
C PRO A 13 -6.16 48.01 47.45
N GLN A 14 -6.06 46.84 48.04
CA GLN A 14 -5.35 45.69 47.47
C GLN A 14 -6.02 45.32 46.14
N ALA A 15 -5.29 45.46 45.04
CA ALA A 15 -5.71 44.95 43.75
C ALA A 15 -5.64 43.41 43.80
N PHE A 16 -6.81 42.76 43.83
CA PHE A 16 -6.90 41.33 43.59
C PHE A 16 -6.34 41.01 42.19
N PRO A 17 -5.50 39.96 42.03
CA PRO A 17 -5.11 39.53 40.69
C PRO A 17 -6.35 39.05 39.93
N PRO A 18 -6.51 39.36 38.63
CA PRO A 18 -7.57 38.77 37.84
C PRO A 18 -7.35 37.26 37.79
N SER A 19 -8.32 36.52 38.30
CA SER A 19 -8.41 35.07 38.15
C SER A 19 -8.45 34.73 36.67
N GLN A 20 -7.31 34.33 36.09
CA GLN A 20 -7.24 33.74 34.76
C GLN A 20 -7.74 32.29 34.84
N ALA A 21 -8.98 32.09 35.27
CA ALA A 21 -9.75 30.91 34.93
C ALA A 21 -10.38 31.15 33.55
N ALA A 22 -9.53 31.34 32.53
CA ALA A 22 -9.96 31.23 31.15
C ALA A 22 -10.36 29.77 30.96
N ALA A 23 -11.67 29.52 31.02
CA ALA A 23 -12.28 28.25 30.69
C ALA A 23 -11.75 27.81 29.32
N GLN A 24 -10.88 26.80 29.32
CA GLN A 24 -10.54 26.04 28.13
C GLN A 24 -11.80 25.31 27.71
N GLN A 25 -12.65 25.97 26.93
CA GLN A 25 -13.72 25.27 26.25
C GLN A 25 -13.06 24.30 25.26
N PRO A 26 -13.37 22.99 25.33
CA PRO A 26 -12.86 22.04 24.35
C PRO A 26 -13.34 22.50 22.98
N GLN A 27 -12.41 22.97 22.14
CA GLN A 27 -12.70 23.38 20.78
C GLN A 27 -13.31 22.17 20.06
N LYS A 28 -14.61 22.22 19.78
CA LYS A 28 -15.27 21.20 18.95
C LYS A 28 -14.65 21.30 17.56
N MET A 29 -13.98 20.24 17.11
CA MET A 29 -13.41 20.17 15.76
C MET A 29 -14.45 20.55 14.71
N SER A 30 -14.06 21.39 13.76
CA SER A 30 -14.91 21.75 12.63
C SER A 30 -15.31 20.48 11.86
N ALA A 31 -16.48 20.48 11.23
CA ALA A 31 -16.89 19.37 10.35
C ALA A 31 -15.86 19.10 9.24
N MET A 32 -15.15 20.14 8.78
CA MET A 32 -14.04 20.01 7.83
C MET A 32 -12.83 19.28 8.44
N ASP A 33 -12.49 19.55 9.70
CA ASP A 33 -11.37 18.89 10.39
C ASP A 33 -11.66 17.40 10.59
N GLN A 34 -12.91 17.05 10.91
CA GLN A 34 -13.36 15.66 11.05
C GLN A 34 -13.26 14.90 9.72
N LEU A 35 -13.65 15.53 8.60
CA LEU A 35 -13.50 14.96 7.25
C LEU A 35 -12.03 14.73 6.89
N LEU A 36 -11.15 15.67 7.21
CA LEU A 36 -9.71 15.56 6.97
C LEU A 36 -9.10 14.43 7.79
N GLN A 37 -9.46 14.32 9.07
CA GLN A 37 -9.01 13.22 9.93
C GLN A 37 -9.49 11.87 9.40
N TYR A 38 -10.76 11.79 9.00
CA TYR A 38 -11.30 10.55 8.44
C TYR A 38 -10.61 10.15 7.14
N LYS A 39 -10.32 11.12 6.27
CA LYS A 39 -9.53 10.89 5.05
C LYS A 39 -8.14 10.35 5.39
N GLN A 40 -7.42 10.97 6.33
CA GLN A 40 -6.09 10.50 6.74
C GLN A 40 -6.14 9.09 7.35
N GLN A 41 -7.18 8.79 8.12
CA GLN A 41 -7.40 7.46 8.66
C GLN A 41 -7.57 6.42 7.54
N LEU A 42 -8.39 6.73 6.53
CA LEU A 42 -8.59 5.84 5.38
C LEU A 42 -7.31 5.63 4.57
N GLU A 43 -6.52 6.67 4.34
CA GLU A 43 -5.23 6.56 3.66
C GLU A 43 -4.28 5.64 4.44
N THR A 44 -4.23 5.78 5.77
CA THR A 44 -3.42 4.92 6.64
C THR A 44 -3.91 3.47 6.62
N ASP A 45 -5.22 3.26 6.67
CA ASP A 45 -5.81 1.94 6.67
C ASP A 45 -5.63 1.23 5.33
N LEU A 46 -5.69 1.97 4.22
CA LEU A 46 -5.43 1.47 2.87
C LEU A 46 -3.99 0.91 2.78
N VAL A 47 -2.99 1.70 3.18
CA VAL A 47 -1.58 1.26 3.19
C VAL A 47 -1.40 0.04 4.09
N ARG A 48 -2.07 0.00 5.26
CA ARG A 48 -2.00 -1.14 6.18
C ARG A 48 -2.54 -2.41 5.54
N VAL A 49 -3.71 -2.33 4.90
CA VAL A 49 -4.36 -3.50 4.28
C VAL A 49 -3.55 -3.99 3.09
N GLU A 50 -3.07 -3.10 2.23
CA GLU A 50 -2.23 -3.47 1.08
C GLU A 50 -0.95 -4.19 1.53
N SER A 51 -0.29 -3.68 2.57
CA SER A 51 0.89 -4.31 3.16
C SER A 51 0.57 -5.71 3.73
N GLN A 52 -0.55 -5.83 4.44
CA GLN A 52 -1.01 -7.11 4.97
C GLN A 52 -1.28 -8.14 3.87
N ILE A 53 -1.91 -7.72 2.77
CA ILE A 53 -2.17 -8.60 1.62
C ILE A 53 -0.84 -9.10 1.04
N ALA A 54 0.11 -8.20 0.78
CA ALA A 54 1.42 -8.58 0.24
C ALA A 54 2.17 -9.58 1.14
N ASP A 55 2.11 -9.39 2.46
CA ASP A 55 2.71 -10.30 3.44
C ASP A 55 2.02 -11.67 3.46
N MET A 56 0.68 -11.69 3.41
CA MET A 56 -0.08 -12.94 3.39
C MET A 56 0.17 -13.72 2.11
N GLU A 57 0.24 -13.05 0.96
CA GLU A 57 0.60 -13.67 -0.31
C GLU A 57 1.98 -14.31 -0.22
N LEU A 58 2.97 -13.58 0.29
CA LEU A 58 4.33 -14.09 0.46
C LEU A 58 4.36 -15.33 1.37
N LYS A 59 3.65 -15.29 2.50
CA LYS A 59 3.52 -16.45 3.42
C LYS A 59 2.84 -17.63 2.74
N PHE A 60 1.78 -17.38 1.99
CA PHE A 60 1.04 -18.41 1.27
C PHE A 60 1.90 -19.10 0.20
N PHE A 61 2.74 -18.34 -0.51
CA PHE A 61 3.64 -18.87 -1.53
C PHE A 61 4.81 -19.68 -0.95
N GLN A 62 5.28 -19.28 0.23
CA GLN A 62 6.32 -20.02 0.96
C GLN A 62 5.78 -21.25 1.69
N ALA A 63 4.47 -21.33 1.94
CA ALA A 63 3.87 -22.49 2.59
C ALA A 63 3.87 -23.72 1.66
N ASP A 64 4.26 -24.87 2.20
CA ASP A 64 4.33 -26.15 1.46
C ASP A 64 2.98 -26.59 0.86
N HIS A 65 1.87 -26.12 1.44
CA HIS A 65 0.52 -26.43 0.99
C HIS A 65 0.19 -25.87 -0.40
N GLY A 66 0.87 -24.79 -0.82
CA GLY A 66 0.69 -24.17 -2.15
C GLY A 66 1.42 -24.88 -3.29
N ALA A 67 2.22 -25.92 -2.99
CA ALA A 67 3.04 -26.61 -3.98
C ALA A 67 2.19 -27.46 -4.94
N THR A 68 1.15 -28.13 -4.43
CA THR A 68 0.32 -29.06 -5.21
C THR A 68 -0.90 -28.39 -5.82
N ALA A 69 -1.60 -27.54 -5.08
CA ALA A 69 -2.80 -26.85 -5.55
C ALA A 69 -2.96 -25.49 -4.86
N SER A 70 -3.41 -24.50 -5.63
CA SER A 70 -3.71 -23.16 -5.13
C SER A 70 -4.64 -22.44 -6.08
N VAL A 71 -5.22 -21.32 -5.65
CA VAL A 71 -6.05 -20.46 -6.52
C VAL A 71 -5.27 -20.02 -7.77
N VAL A 72 -3.95 -19.82 -7.64
CA VAL A 72 -3.10 -19.40 -8.75
C VAL A 72 -2.68 -20.55 -9.67
N LYS A 73 -2.45 -21.76 -9.14
CA LYS A 73 -2.03 -22.94 -9.92
C LYS A 73 -3.20 -23.83 -10.39
N GLY A 74 -4.39 -23.60 -9.85
CA GLY A 74 -5.58 -24.44 -9.97
C GLY A 74 -5.54 -25.69 -9.06
N PHE A 75 -6.71 -26.29 -8.85
CA PHE A 75 -6.88 -27.52 -8.04
C PHE A 75 -6.89 -28.82 -8.87
N GLU A 76 -6.72 -28.70 -10.19
CA GLU A 76 -6.68 -29.83 -11.14
C GLU A 76 -5.56 -30.83 -10.88
N ALA A 77 -4.56 -30.43 -10.09
CA ALA A 77 -3.43 -31.27 -9.75
C ALA A 77 -3.85 -32.55 -8.99
N HIS A 78 -4.99 -32.50 -8.28
CA HIS A 78 -5.57 -33.65 -7.58
C HIS A 78 -6.23 -34.68 -8.51
N LEU A 79 -6.55 -34.29 -9.75
CA LEU A 79 -7.17 -35.14 -10.76
C LEU A 79 -6.16 -35.61 -11.83
N SER A 80 -4.92 -35.10 -11.78
CA SER A 80 -3.93 -35.28 -12.83
C SER A 80 -3.04 -36.50 -12.61
N SER A 81 -2.41 -36.96 -13.68
CA SER A 81 -1.37 -38.00 -13.57
C SER A 81 -0.16 -37.48 -12.79
N LYS A 82 0.57 -38.39 -12.11
CA LYS A 82 1.77 -38.06 -11.33
C LYS A 82 2.79 -37.21 -12.11
N GLU A 83 2.91 -37.43 -13.42
CA GLU A 83 3.84 -36.71 -14.29
C GLU A 83 3.45 -35.23 -14.47
N ALA A 84 2.15 -34.98 -14.68
CA ALA A 84 1.62 -33.63 -14.83
C ALA A 84 1.61 -32.87 -13.49
N LEU A 85 1.40 -33.57 -12.36
CA LEU A 85 1.54 -33.02 -11.02
C LEU A 85 2.97 -32.52 -10.76
N ARG A 86 3.99 -33.33 -11.06
CA ARG A 86 5.40 -32.92 -10.89
C ARG A 86 5.75 -31.68 -11.70
N LYS A 87 5.31 -31.59 -12.96
CA LYS A 87 5.53 -30.40 -13.80
C LYS A 87 4.91 -29.14 -13.20
N ARG A 88 3.72 -29.24 -12.58
CA ARG A 88 3.06 -28.10 -11.92
C ARG A 88 3.75 -27.69 -10.62
N MET A 89 4.23 -28.66 -9.84
CA MET A 89 5.00 -28.39 -8.61
C MET A 89 6.33 -27.69 -8.91
N GLN A 90 6.96 -27.97 -10.05
CA GLN A 90 8.21 -27.33 -10.49
C GLN A 90 8.04 -25.87 -10.95
N ARG A 91 6.81 -25.38 -11.17
CA ARG A 91 6.60 -23.97 -11.49
C ARG A 91 6.82 -23.12 -10.23
N SER A 92 7.90 -22.36 -10.24
CA SER A 92 8.22 -21.34 -9.24
C SER A 92 7.22 -20.19 -9.29
N TRP A 93 7.01 -19.55 -8.15
CA TRP A 93 6.20 -18.33 -8.01
C TRP A 93 6.88 -17.15 -8.72
N ARG A 94 6.11 -16.41 -9.49
CA ARG A 94 6.55 -15.16 -10.13
C ARG A 94 5.94 -13.93 -9.46
N PRO A 95 6.54 -12.75 -9.58
CA PRO A 95 5.90 -11.51 -9.15
C PRO A 95 4.50 -11.32 -9.77
N GLU A 96 4.30 -11.72 -11.02
CA GLU A 96 3.01 -11.69 -11.72
C GLU A 96 1.93 -12.61 -11.13
N ASP A 97 2.31 -13.57 -10.28
CA ASP A 97 1.37 -14.48 -9.60
C ASP A 97 0.73 -13.81 -8.36
N ARG A 98 1.14 -12.59 -7.98
CA ARG A 98 0.62 -11.81 -6.83
C ARG A 98 -0.70 -11.09 -7.14
N TRP A 99 -1.69 -11.84 -7.59
CA TRP A 99 -2.93 -11.27 -8.14
C TRP A 99 -3.69 -10.36 -7.18
N PHE A 100 -3.63 -10.60 -5.87
CA PHE A 100 -4.35 -9.76 -4.91
C PHE A 100 -3.65 -8.40 -4.79
N SER A 101 -2.32 -8.38 -4.69
CA SER A 101 -1.58 -7.12 -4.70
C SER A 101 -1.71 -6.38 -6.03
N LEU A 102 -1.67 -7.11 -7.16
CA LEU A 102 -1.80 -6.54 -8.51
C LEU A 102 -3.21 -6.03 -8.84
N SER A 103 -4.22 -6.39 -8.04
CA SER A 103 -5.57 -5.85 -8.19
C SER A 103 -5.67 -4.39 -7.77
N SER A 104 -4.70 -3.87 -6.99
CA SER A 104 -4.63 -2.47 -6.59
C SER A 104 -3.46 -1.78 -7.29
N ALA A 105 -3.74 -0.71 -8.03
CA ALA A 105 -2.71 0.11 -8.66
C ALA A 105 -1.84 0.88 -7.64
N THR A 106 -2.36 1.10 -6.43
CA THR A 106 -1.64 1.80 -5.36
C THR A 106 -0.76 0.88 -4.52
N SER A 107 -0.93 -0.44 -4.63
CA SER A 107 -0.17 -1.42 -3.85
C SER A 107 1.34 -1.32 -4.13
N PRO A 108 2.20 -1.50 -3.12
CA PRO A 108 3.66 -1.48 -3.28
C PRO A 108 4.16 -2.45 -4.37
N VAL A 109 3.57 -3.65 -4.44
CA VAL A 109 3.93 -4.68 -5.43
C VAL A 109 3.62 -4.23 -6.85
N SER A 110 2.51 -3.51 -7.05
CA SER A 110 2.12 -2.98 -8.36
C SER A 110 3.06 -1.86 -8.81
N GLN A 111 3.52 -1.02 -7.87
CA GLN A 111 4.50 0.04 -8.17
C GLN A 111 5.85 -0.55 -8.57
N GLU A 112 6.36 -1.54 -7.83
CA GLU A 112 7.60 -2.26 -8.16
C GLU A 112 7.53 -2.92 -9.55
N MET A 113 6.37 -3.47 -9.92
CA MET A 113 6.16 -4.08 -11.23
C MET A 113 6.06 -3.05 -12.35
N ALA A 114 5.43 -1.90 -12.09
CA ALA A 114 5.35 -0.79 -13.04
C ALA A 114 6.71 -0.12 -13.27
N GLU A 115 7.57 -0.06 -12.25
CA GLU A 115 8.95 0.43 -12.37
C GLU A 115 9.87 -0.54 -13.14
N GLN A 116 9.56 -1.84 -13.10
CA GLN A 116 10.28 -2.87 -13.86
C GLN A 116 9.89 -2.95 -15.33
N GLU A 117 8.73 -2.39 -15.70
CA GLU A 117 8.35 -2.14 -17.09
C GLU A 117 8.94 -0.77 -17.52
N PRO A 118 10.15 -0.71 -18.10
CA PRO A 118 10.63 0.54 -18.67
C PRO A 118 9.60 0.99 -19.70
N THR A 119 9.13 2.21 -19.51
CA THR A 119 8.14 2.89 -20.34
C THR A 119 8.50 2.73 -21.83
N GLU A 120 7.95 1.73 -22.52
CA GLU A 120 7.90 1.78 -23.98
C GLU A 120 7.00 2.97 -24.32
N PRO A 121 7.49 3.96 -25.07
CA PRO A 121 6.69 5.13 -25.38
C PRO A 121 5.49 4.66 -26.19
N ALA A 122 4.30 4.96 -25.66
CA ALA A 122 3.04 4.86 -26.37
C ALA A 122 3.07 5.74 -27.63
N LEU A 123 3.65 5.21 -28.72
CA LEU A 123 3.51 5.75 -30.06
C LEU A 123 2.41 5.00 -30.77
N GLN A 124 1.22 5.60 -30.65
CA GLN A 124 0.46 6.03 -31.80
C GLN A 124 0.01 4.92 -32.78
N GLY A 125 -1.22 4.45 -32.54
CA GLY A 125 -2.26 4.32 -33.57
C GLY A 125 -1.99 3.42 -34.77
N GLY A 126 -2.75 2.34 -34.89
CA GLY A 126 -2.86 1.66 -36.18
C GLY A 126 -3.50 0.28 -36.11
N PHE A 127 -4.81 0.26 -36.33
CA PHE A 127 -5.51 -0.96 -36.71
C PHE A 127 -4.88 -1.58 -37.96
N GLY A 128 -4.46 -2.85 -37.84
CA GLY A 128 -4.38 -3.81 -38.95
C GLY A 128 -3.10 -3.81 -39.78
N LYS A 129 -2.40 -4.95 -39.78
CA LYS A 129 -2.35 -5.90 -40.90
C LYS A 129 -1.35 -7.03 -40.62
N LYS A 130 -1.73 -8.21 -41.13
CA LYS A 130 -1.00 -9.48 -41.12
C LYS A 130 0.47 -9.32 -41.57
N GLY A 131 1.39 -9.94 -40.84
CA GLY A 131 2.78 -10.17 -41.28
C GLY A 131 3.32 -11.40 -40.56
N TYR A 132 3.60 -12.45 -41.32
CA TYR A 132 4.06 -13.78 -40.89
C TYR A 132 5.27 -13.73 -39.93
N PRO A 133 5.42 -14.69 -38.99
CA PRO A 133 6.69 -14.89 -38.30
C PRO A 133 7.74 -15.44 -39.29
N PRO A 134 8.99 -14.94 -39.31
CA PRO A 134 10.04 -15.55 -40.11
C PRO A 134 10.35 -16.95 -39.58
N ALA A 135 10.15 -17.95 -40.45
CA ALA A 135 10.45 -19.34 -40.18
C ALA A 135 11.95 -19.53 -39.87
N LYS A 136 12.29 -19.92 -38.64
CA LYS A 136 13.62 -20.42 -38.28
C LYS A 136 13.87 -21.73 -39.04
N GLY A 137 14.76 -21.69 -40.01
CA GLY A 137 15.19 -22.85 -40.79
C GLY A 137 15.92 -23.89 -39.94
N TYR A 138 15.58 -25.16 -40.15
CA TYR A 138 16.35 -26.31 -39.65
C TYR A 138 17.43 -26.68 -40.69
N PRO A 139 18.66 -27.04 -40.27
CA PRO A 139 19.72 -27.45 -41.18
C PRO A 139 19.42 -28.83 -41.80
N GLN A 140 19.39 -28.86 -43.13
CA GLN A 140 19.20 -30.05 -43.96
C GLN A 140 20.45 -30.94 -43.90
N LYS A 141 20.28 -32.21 -43.50
CA LYS A 141 21.34 -33.23 -43.51
C LYS A 141 21.92 -33.41 -44.92
N GLY A 142 23.23 -33.22 -45.06
CA GLY A 142 23.98 -33.52 -46.29
C GLY A 142 24.16 -35.02 -46.50
N LYS A 143 23.94 -35.48 -47.73
CA LYS A 143 24.35 -36.79 -48.23
C LYS A 143 25.63 -36.60 -49.05
N ARG A 144 26.69 -37.34 -48.75
CA ARG A 144 27.68 -37.86 -49.71
C ARG A 144 28.14 -39.21 -49.22
#